data_AF-A4AW86-F1
#
_entry.id   AF-A4AW86-F1
#
_cell.length_a   1.000
_cell.length_b   1.000
_cell.length_c   1.000
_cell.angle_alpha   90.00
_cell.angle_beta   90.00
_cell.angle_gamma   90.00
#
_symmetry.space_group_name_H-M   'P 1'
#
loop_
_entity.id
_entity.type
_entity.pdbx_description
1 polymer ?
#
loop_
_entity_poly.entity_id
_entity_poly.type
_entity_poly.pdbx_seq_one_letter_code
_entity_poly.pdbx_strand_id
1 'polypeptide(L)' 'MDSMGIALNLPESDITYYPDFIPKNLDDTYLKVFTHRLPWQQDDIKVFGKVYPQPRLTSLH' A
#
# COMPACT_ATOMS: atom_id res chain seq x y z
N MET A 1 -16.50 -5.83 -12.31
CA MET A 1 -15.11 -6.30 -12.49
C MET A 1 -14.79 -6.05 -13.94
N ASP A 2 -14.31 -4.85 -14.23
CA ASP A 2 -13.76 -4.36 -15.51
C ASP A 2 -13.77 -2.83 -15.40
N SER A 3 -12.98 -2.30 -14.46
CA SER A 3 -12.60 -0.89 -14.52
C SER A 3 -11.44 -0.84 -15.52
N MET A 4 -11.66 -0.15 -16.64
CA MET A 4 -10.62 0.05 -17.65
C MET A 4 -9.48 0.83 -16.98
N GLY A 5 -8.36 0.16 -16.73
CA GLY A 5 -7.20 0.76 -16.09
C GLY A 5 -6.66 1.91 -16.93
N ILE A 6 -6.18 2.95 -16.26
CA ILE A 6 -5.60 4.13 -16.91
C ILE A 6 -4.10 3.91 -17.03
N ALA A 7 -3.60 3.68 -18.24
CA ALA A 7 -2.16 3.64 -18.49
C ALA A 7 -1.55 5.03 -18.27
N LEU A 8 -0.55 5.14 -17.39
CA LEU A 8 0.07 6.42 -17.04
C LEU A 8 1.08 6.91 -18.09
N ASN A 9 1.50 6.04 -19.01
CA ASN A 9 2.40 6.36 -20.13
C ASN A 9 3.67 7.14 -19.71
N LEU A 10 4.29 6.77 -18.58
CA LEU A 10 5.54 7.37 -18.12
C LEU A 10 6.74 6.73 -18.86
N PRO A 11 7.83 7.50 -19.13
CA PRO A 11 8.99 6.98 -19.84
C PRO A 11 9.55 5.71 -19.20
N GLU A 12 9.89 4.72 -20.03
CA GLU A 12 10.53 3.47 -19.62
C GLU A 12 9.79 2.71 -18.50
N SER A 13 8.45 2.74 -18.51
CA SER A 13 7.64 2.11 -17.48
C SER A 13 6.29 1.60 -17.98
N ASP A 14 5.80 0.54 -17.36
CA ASP A 14 4.47 -0.03 -17.58
C ASP A 14 3.64 0.12 -16.29
N ILE A 15 2.92 1.24 -16.17
CA ILE A 15 2.12 1.56 -14.97
C ILE A 15 0.67 1.80 -15.36
N THR A 16 -0.24 1.10 -14.67
CA THR A 16 -1.69 1.23 -14.84
C THR A 16 -2.35 1.62 -13.52
N TYR A 17 -3.17 2.66 -13.53
CA TYR A 17 -3.91 3.17 -12.38
C TYR A 17 -5.38 2.74 -12.41
N TYR A 18 -5.91 2.31 -11.27
CA TYR A 18 -7.31 1.89 -11.10
C TYR A 18 -7.97 2.73 -9.98
N PRO A 19 -8.70 3.81 -10.31
CA PRO A 19 -9.20 4.76 -9.30
C PRO A 19 -10.20 4.16 -8.32
N ASP A 20 -11.08 3.27 -8.78
CA ASP A 20 -12.09 2.58 -7.96
C ASP A 20 -11.79 1.07 -7.89
N PHE A 21 -10.54 0.71 -7.56
CA PHE A 21 -10.14 -0.71 -7.45
C PHE A 21 -10.94 -1.45 -6.37
N ILE A 22 -11.21 -0.78 -5.25
CA ILE A 22 -12.08 -1.29 -4.20
C ILE A 22 -13.48 -0.67 -4.37
N PRO A 23 -14.56 -1.48 -4.34
CA PRO A 23 -15.91 -0.96 -4.33
C PRO A 23 -16.18 -0.11 -3.09
N LYS A 24 -16.78 1.08 -3.29
CA LYS A 24 -17.07 2.05 -2.21
C LYS A 24 -17.81 1.49 -1.00
N ASN A 25 -18.64 0.46 -1.19
CA ASN A 25 -19.37 -0.18 -0.10
C ASN A 25 -18.48 -1.05 0.82
N LEU A 26 -17.23 -1.34 0.41
CA LEU A 26 -16.27 -2.13 1.17
C LEU A 26 -15.14 -1.30 1.79
N ASP A 27 -14.93 -0.07 1.31
CA ASP A 27 -13.82 0.82 1.71
C ASP A 27 -13.70 0.97 3.24
N ASP A 28 -14.77 1.38 3.90
CA ASP A 28 -14.80 1.58 5.36
C ASP A 28 -14.52 0.29 6.14
N THR A 29 -14.97 -0.84 5.60
CA THR A 29 -14.81 -2.14 6.25
C THR A 29 -13.36 -2.58 6.20
N TYR A 30 -12.74 -2.52 5.02
CA TYR A 30 -11.33 -2.85 4.87
C TYR A 30 -10.43 -1.90 5.64
N LEU A 31 -10.69 -0.59 5.61
CA LEU A 31 -9.92 0.38 6.36
C LEU A 31 -9.96 0.10 7.88
N LYS A 32 -11.14 -0.23 8.42
CA LYS A 32 -11.28 -0.61 9.83
C LYS A 32 -10.48 -1.88 10.16
N VAL A 33 -10.57 -2.91 9.32
CA VAL A 33 -9.82 -4.17 9.51
C VAL A 33 -8.32 -3.91 9.47
N PHE A 34 -7.83 -3.24 8.43
CA PHE A 34 -6.40 -3.00 8.27
C PHE A 34 -5.85 -2.12 9.39
N THR A 35 -6.56 -1.09 9.81
CA THR A 35 -6.08 -0.20 10.88
C THR A 35 -6.02 -0.88 12.24
N HIS A 36 -6.98 -1.77 12.57
CA HIS A 36 -7.13 -2.25 13.95
C HIS A 36 -6.80 -3.72 14.18
N ARG A 37 -6.71 -4.55 13.13
CA ARG A 37 -6.54 -6.00 13.29
C ARG A 37 -5.18 -6.53 12.88
N LEU A 38 -4.45 -5.81 12.02
CA LEU A 38 -3.15 -6.26 11.56
C LEU A 38 -2.08 -5.99 12.64
N PRO A 39 -1.10 -6.89 12.83
CA PRO A 39 0.02 -6.71 13.75
C PRO A 39 1.06 -5.74 13.19
N TRP A 40 0.69 -4.45 13.11
CA TRP A 40 1.56 -3.39 12.66
C TRP A 40 2.80 -3.25 13.56
N GLN A 41 3.98 -3.30 12.94
CA GLN A 41 5.27 -3.18 13.61
C GLN A 41 6.17 -2.14 12.95
N GLN A 42 7.03 -1.53 13.76
CA GLN A 42 8.07 -0.61 13.29
C GLN A 42 9.42 -1.32 13.35
N ASP A 43 9.83 -1.89 12.23
CA ASP A 43 11.10 -2.60 12.13
C ASP A 43 12.27 -1.63 11.96
N ASP A 44 13.43 -2.05 12.46
CA ASP A 44 14.69 -1.36 12.20
C ASP A 44 15.20 -1.67 10.79
N ILE A 45 15.66 -0.63 10.09
CA ILE A 45 16.30 -0.72 8.78
C ILE A 45 17.71 -0.14 8.83
N LYS A 46 18.58 -0.66 7.97
CA LYS A 46 19.96 -0.18 7.85
C LYS A 46 20.11 0.68 6.60
N VAL A 47 20.44 1.96 6.79
CA VAL A 47 20.63 2.94 5.72
C VAL A 47 22.04 3.51 5.83
N PHE A 48 22.85 3.33 4.79
CA PHE A 48 24.27 3.74 4.75
C PHE A 48 25.08 3.29 5.97
N GLY A 49 24.87 2.05 6.42
CA GLY A 49 25.63 1.48 7.54
C GLY A 49 25.05 1.77 8.94
N LYS A 50 24.11 2.70 9.06
CA LYS A 50 23.48 3.09 10.34
C LYS A 50 22.08 2.50 10.47
N VAL A 51 21.66 2.19 11.69
CA VAL A 51 20.36 1.56 12.00
C VAL A 51 19.35 2.64 12.43
N TYR A 52 18.15 2.58 11.88
CA TYR A 52 17.04 3.49 12.16
C TYR A 52 15.72 2.73 12.19
N PRO A 53 14.76 3.11 13.04
CA PRO A 53 13.40 2.61 12.92
C PRO A 53 12.80 3.13 11.61
N GLN A 54 12.16 2.25 10.83
CA GLN A 54 11.55 2.64 9.56
C GLN A 54 10.45 3.69 9.78
N PRO A 55 10.27 4.68 8.89
CA PRO A 55 9.32 5.78 9.10
C PRO A 55 7.86 5.41 8.80
N ARG A 56 7.48 4.14 9.01
CA ARG A 56 6.12 3.61 8.82
C ARG A 56 5.92 2.35 9.66
N LEU A 57 4.67 1.92 9.80
CA LEU A 57 4.38 0.58 10.28
C LEU A 57 4.27 -0.38 9.09
N THR A 58 4.66 -1.62 9.30
CA THR A 58 4.55 -2.71 8.32
C THR A 58 3.89 -3.91 8.99
N SER A 59 3.14 -4.72 8.25
CA SER A 59 2.61 -6.01 8.71
C SER A 59 2.88 -7.04 7.61
N LEU A 60 3.47 -8.18 7.95
CA LEU A 60 3.86 -9.22 6.99
C LEU A 60 2.88 -10.41 7.08
N HIS A 61 2.26 -10.77 5.96
CA HIS A 61 1.21 -11.80 5.85
C HIS A 61 1.40 -12.68 4.62
#